data_AF-A0A1H1D6H7-F1
#
_entry.id   AF-A0A1H1D6H7-F1
#
_cell.length_a   1.000
_cell.length_b   1.000
_cell.length_c   1.000
_cell.angle_alpha   90.00
_cell.angle_beta   90.00
_cell.angle_gamma   90.00
#
_symmetry.space_group_name_H-M   'P 1'
#
loop_
_entity.id
_entity.type
_entity.pdbx_description
1 polymer ?
#
loop_
_entity_poly.entity_id
_entity_poly.type
_entity_poly.pdbx_seq_one_letter_code
_entity_poly.pdbx_strand_id
1 'polypeptide(L)'
;MSVIEHRGVSARSALAIAGARLLLKPLIGLYPVRPWSFGPLGLGEGLATLIGGVPAGVEVDRMRLAGVPVERLVPTVGPHRADTAICYYHGGAFLTGGPATHRRVAAALARLLGVTVYNVDYRQLPGVGVGTSVDDGYRVYRAVADSGRYRRVAVGGDSAGGYVSAKVVELAHLDAARRPVAYFGFSPLLIPTVEDGDPRYDIDDAYLTVGKLRGLRGFFDRGPVAPRGHDDATRIDPAAFPAALLVACTDEMLRVDAERLHARLAAAGTPCELHLYEGGVHAFPVLAGATPESAHAVRLAAHFLEAAFDADREHRAA
;
A
#
# COMPACT_ATOMS: atom_id res chain seq x y z
N MET A 1 1.01 19.13 12.15
CA MET A 1 0.65 18.06 11.20
C MET A 1 -0.79 18.25 10.80
N SER A 2 -1.12 17.97 9.55
CA SER A 2 -2.41 18.34 8.96
C SER A 2 -3.25 17.12 8.64
N VAL A 3 -4.49 17.13 9.15
CA VAL A 3 -5.59 16.35 8.61
C VAL A 3 -6.30 17.23 7.58
N ILE A 4 -6.43 16.74 6.36
CA ILE A 4 -6.95 17.51 5.23
C ILE A 4 -8.14 16.74 4.64
N GLU A 5 -9.32 17.35 4.71
CA GLU A 5 -10.54 16.81 4.14
C GLU A 5 -10.74 17.30 2.70
N HIS A 6 -10.89 16.36 1.78
CA HIS A 6 -11.26 16.60 0.39
C HIS A 6 -12.75 16.31 0.23
N ARG A 7 -13.54 17.39 0.21
CA ARG A 7 -15.00 17.32 0.12
C ARG A 7 -15.50 17.31 -1.32
N GLY A 8 -16.68 16.73 -1.49
CA GLY A 8 -17.34 16.61 -2.79
C GLY A 8 -17.06 15.26 -3.45
N VAL A 9 -18.10 14.74 -4.11
CA VAL A 9 -18.09 13.44 -4.76
C VAL A 9 -18.43 13.63 -6.23
N SER A 10 -17.48 13.34 -7.12
CA SER A 10 -17.73 13.36 -8.57
C SER A 10 -18.74 12.27 -8.96
N ALA A 11 -19.46 12.50 -10.05
CA ALA A 11 -20.42 11.51 -10.55
C ALA A 11 -19.78 10.13 -10.81
N ARG A 12 -18.51 10.10 -11.27
CA ARG A 12 -17.78 8.83 -11.49
C ARG A 12 -17.48 8.12 -10.16
N SER A 13 -17.09 8.85 -9.12
CA SER A 13 -16.88 8.27 -7.80
C SER A 13 -18.19 7.83 -7.14
N ALA A 14 -19.27 8.61 -7.28
CA ALA A 14 -20.60 8.20 -6.83
C ALA A 14 -21.05 6.89 -7.49
N LEU A 15 -20.86 6.75 -8.80
CA LEU A 15 -21.14 5.50 -9.53
C LEU A 15 -20.26 4.34 -9.08
N ALA A 16 -18.97 4.58 -8.84
CA ALA A 16 -18.05 3.56 -8.33
C ALA A 16 -18.46 3.08 -6.93
N ILE A 17 -18.84 3.99 -6.03
CA ILE A 17 -19.33 3.69 -4.69
C ILE A 17 -20.64 2.89 -4.77
N ALA A 18 -21.60 3.35 -5.57
CA ALA A 18 -22.87 2.65 -5.76
C ALA A 18 -22.66 1.24 -6.34
N GLY A 19 -21.82 1.11 -7.37
CA GLY A 19 -21.49 -0.18 -7.98
C GLY A 19 -20.79 -1.13 -6.99
N ALA A 20 -19.85 -0.62 -6.19
CA ALA A 20 -19.20 -1.41 -5.15
C ALA A 20 -20.21 -1.92 -4.10
N ARG A 21 -21.13 -1.05 -3.65
CA ARG A 21 -22.19 -1.43 -2.69
C ARG A 21 -23.16 -2.46 -3.26
N LEU A 22 -23.56 -2.32 -4.53
CA LEU A 22 -24.55 -3.20 -5.16
C LEU A 22 -23.96 -4.54 -5.62
N LEU A 23 -22.69 -4.57 -6.01
CA LEU A 23 -22.07 -5.75 -6.63
C LEU A 23 -20.97 -6.34 -5.75
N LEU A 24 -19.97 -5.54 -5.37
CA LEU A 24 -18.78 -6.06 -4.69
C LEU A 24 -19.06 -6.43 -3.23
N LYS A 25 -19.79 -5.60 -2.49
CA LYS A 25 -20.15 -5.85 -1.08
C LYS A 25 -20.90 -7.16 -0.87
N PRO A 26 -21.98 -7.49 -1.60
CA PRO A 26 -22.66 -8.77 -1.42
C PRO A 26 -21.78 -9.94 -1.86
N LEU A 27 -21.00 -9.80 -2.95
CA LEU A 27 -20.07 -10.84 -3.39
C LEU A 27 -19.02 -11.16 -2.32
N ILE A 28 -18.35 -10.13 -1.78
CA ILE A 28 -17.37 -10.29 -0.69
C ILE A 28 -18.06 -10.84 0.56
N GLY A 29 -19.22 -10.31 0.93
CA GLY A 29 -19.99 -10.73 2.10
C GLY A 29 -20.35 -12.21 2.07
N LEU A 30 -20.74 -12.74 0.91
CA LEU A 30 -21.10 -14.16 0.73
C LEU A 30 -19.88 -15.07 0.49
N TYR A 31 -18.73 -14.52 0.10
CA TYR A 31 -17.56 -15.33 -0.26
C TYR A 31 -16.98 -16.10 0.94
N PRO A 32 -16.88 -17.43 0.91
CA PRO A 32 -16.39 -18.19 2.06
C PRO A 32 -14.91 -17.89 2.33
N VAL A 33 -14.53 -17.74 3.61
CA VAL A 33 -13.12 -17.66 4.03
C VAL A 33 -12.69 -19.04 4.50
N ARG A 34 -12.32 -19.91 3.55
CA ARG A 34 -11.94 -21.31 3.81
C ARG A 34 -10.76 -21.69 2.91
N PRO A 35 -9.89 -22.64 3.29
CA PRO A 35 -8.71 -22.98 2.49
C PRO A 35 -9.00 -23.29 1.01
N TRP A 36 -10.13 -23.95 0.72
CA TRP A 36 -10.54 -24.33 -0.64
C TRP A 36 -11.08 -23.16 -1.48
N SER A 37 -11.57 -22.09 -0.85
CA SER A 37 -12.16 -20.98 -1.59
C SER A 37 -11.10 -20.09 -2.23
N PHE A 38 -9.86 -20.09 -1.75
CA PHE A 38 -8.84 -19.16 -2.26
C PHE A 38 -8.28 -19.50 -3.64
N GLY A 39 -8.35 -20.77 -4.07
CA GLY A 39 -7.81 -21.22 -5.37
C GLY A 39 -8.37 -20.44 -6.58
N PRO A 40 -9.70 -20.30 -6.72
CA PRO A 40 -10.32 -19.48 -7.77
C PRO A 40 -9.88 -18.01 -7.82
N LEU A 41 -9.46 -17.39 -6.71
CA LEU A 41 -8.99 -16.00 -6.72
C LEU A 41 -7.67 -15.85 -7.48
N GLY A 42 -6.73 -16.79 -7.29
CA GLY A 42 -5.45 -16.80 -8.01
C GLY A 42 -5.56 -17.03 -9.51
N LEU A 43 -6.64 -17.67 -9.99
CA LEU A 43 -6.90 -17.79 -11.43
C LEU A 43 -7.25 -16.43 -12.06
N GLY A 44 -7.97 -15.57 -11.33
CA GLY A 44 -8.31 -14.22 -11.78
C GLY A 44 -7.07 -13.33 -11.96
N GLU A 45 -6.08 -13.48 -11.09
CA GLU A 45 -4.77 -12.79 -11.19
C GLU A 45 -3.95 -13.25 -12.38
N GLY A 46 -3.94 -14.56 -12.64
CA GLY A 46 -3.32 -15.12 -13.84
C GLY A 46 -3.91 -14.49 -15.10
N LEU A 47 -5.23 -14.36 -15.16
CA LEU A 47 -5.91 -13.70 -16.28
C LEU A 47 -5.56 -12.20 -16.35
N ALA A 48 -5.57 -11.48 -15.22
CA ALA A 48 -5.18 -10.06 -15.17
C ALA A 48 -3.73 -9.84 -15.66
N THR A 49 -2.84 -10.78 -15.39
CA THR A 49 -1.44 -10.76 -15.85
C THR A 49 -1.33 -10.97 -17.36
N LEU A 50 -2.23 -11.74 -17.96
CA LEU A 50 -2.29 -12.03 -19.40
C LEU A 50 -2.93 -10.89 -20.20
N ILE A 51 -3.98 -10.26 -19.66
CA ILE A 51 -4.72 -9.18 -20.36
C ILE A 51 -4.22 -7.78 -20.03
N GLY A 52 -3.46 -7.64 -18.93
CA GLY A 52 -2.99 -6.35 -18.44
C GLY A 52 -1.88 -5.79 -19.31
N GLY A 53 -2.20 -4.83 -20.18
CA GLY A 53 -1.24 -4.11 -20.99
C GLY A 53 -0.22 -3.32 -20.15
N VAL A 54 0.91 -3.00 -20.76
CA VAL A 54 1.90 -2.07 -20.20
C VAL A 54 1.35 -0.64 -20.35
N PRO A 55 1.19 0.12 -19.25
CA PRO A 55 0.76 1.51 -19.35
C PRO A 55 1.75 2.33 -20.19
N ALA A 56 1.25 3.24 -21.02
CA ALA A 56 2.12 4.10 -21.84
C ALA A 56 3.06 4.96 -20.97
N GLY A 57 4.29 5.17 -21.45
CA GLY A 57 5.31 5.98 -20.77
C GLY A 57 6.09 5.26 -19.67
N VAL A 58 5.96 3.93 -19.56
CA VAL A 58 6.81 3.09 -18.72
C VAL A 58 7.25 1.83 -19.45
N GLU A 59 8.46 1.37 -19.15
CA GLU A 59 8.95 0.03 -19.46
C GLU A 59 8.75 -0.86 -18.24
N VAL A 60 8.42 -2.13 -18.44
CA VAL A 60 8.11 -3.08 -17.36
C VAL A 60 8.99 -4.31 -17.52
N ASP A 61 9.94 -4.47 -16.60
CA ASP A 61 10.82 -5.64 -16.55
C ASP A 61 10.38 -6.58 -15.41
N ARG A 62 10.07 -7.82 -15.76
CA ARG A 62 9.83 -8.87 -14.75
C ARG A 62 11.17 -9.48 -14.33
N MET A 63 11.46 -9.44 -13.03
CA MET A 63 12.70 -9.97 -12.49
C MET A 63 12.49 -10.57 -11.09
N ARG A 64 13.57 -11.07 -10.50
CA ARG A 64 13.59 -11.49 -9.09
C ARG A 64 14.62 -10.68 -8.31
N LEU A 65 14.24 -10.19 -7.14
CA LEU A 65 15.14 -9.55 -6.18
C LEU A 65 15.07 -10.32 -4.87
N ALA A 66 16.24 -10.72 -4.36
CA ALA A 66 16.34 -11.57 -3.17
C ALA A 66 15.41 -12.81 -3.22
N GLY A 67 15.20 -13.40 -4.40
CA GLY A 67 14.33 -14.56 -4.62
C GLY A 67 12.84 -14.25 -4.81
N VAL A 68 12.39 -13.02 -4.55
CA VAL A 68 11.00 -12.58 -4.68
C VAL A 68 10.75 -12.02 -6.09
N PRO A 69 9.67 -12.41 -6.79
CA PRO A 69 9.31 -11.80 -8.07
C PRO A 69 8.95 -10.33 -7.91
N VAL A 70 9.35 -9.50 -8.87
CA VAL A 70 9.01 -8.07 -8.92
C VAL A 70 8.80 -7.65 -10.37
N GLU A 71 7.91 -6.67 -10.56
CA GLU A 71 7.91 -5.85 -11.77
C GLU A 71 8.69 -4.57 -11.50
N ARG A 72 9.76 -4.34 -12.25
CA ARG A 72 10.50 -3.08 -12.26
C ARG A 72 9.91 -2.18 -13.35
N LEU A 73 9.26 -1.10 -12.93
CA LEU A 73 8.68 -0.10 -13.81
C LEU A 73 9.65 1.07 -13.93
N VAL A 74 10.12 1.35 -15.14
CA VAL A 74 11.05 2.46 -15.44
C VAL A 74 10.31 3.48 -16.31
N PRO A 75 10.24 4.77 -15.93
CA PRO A 75 9.62 5.78 -16.76
C PRO A 75 10.45 6.01 -18.04
N THR A 76 9.79 6.02 -19.19
CA THR A 76 10.43 6.26 -20.50
C THR A 76 10.22 7.68 -21.02
N VAL A 77 9.55 8.52 -20.22
CA VAL A 77 9.22 9.91 -20.54
C VAL A 77 9.55 10.82 -19.35
N GLY A 78 9.99 12.05 -19.65
CA GLY A 78 10.33 13.04 -18.63
C GLY A 78 11.72 12.84 -18.00
N PRO A 79 12.12 13.73 -17.07
CA PRO A 79 13.38 13.62 -16.36
C PRO A 79 13.39 12.37 -15.46
N HIS A 80 14.49 11.61 -15.47
CA HIS A 80 14.64 10.41 -14.65
C HIS A 80 15.56 10.66 -13.46
N ARG A 81 15.00 10.56 -12.24
CA ARG A 81 15.72 10.54 -10.97
C ARG A 81 16.36 9.15 -10.77
N ALA A 82 17.45 8.90 -11.49
CA ALA A 82 18.10 7.58 -11.54
C ALA A 82 18.61 7.05 -10.18
N ASP A 83 18.83 7.94 -9.20
CA ASP A 83 19.27 7.62 -7.84
C ASP A 83 18.11 7.40 -6.85
N THR A 84 16.87 7.40 -7.33
CA THR A 84 15.67 7.33 -6.50
C THR A 84 14.74 6.20 -6.95
N ALA A 85 14.18 5.46 -6.00
CA ALA A 85 13.23 4.39 -6.26
C ALA A 85 12.08 4.34 -5.25
N ILE A 86 11.01 3.62 -5.62
CA ILE A 86 9.90 3.27 -4.75
C ILE A 86 9.77 1.75 -4.72
N CYS A 87 9.61 1.15 -3.54
CA CYS A 87 9.08 -0.20 -3.41
C CYS A 87 7.58 -0.10 -3.14
N TYR A 88 6.76 -0.58 -4.07
CA TYR A 88 5.31 -0.57 -3.97
C TYR A 88 4.80 -1.97 -3.64
N TYR A 89 3.93 -2.06 -2.64
CA TYR A 89 3.30 -3.30 -2.21
C TYR A 89 1.79 -3.20 -2.44
N HIS A 90 1.24 -4.15 -3.20
CA HIS A 90 -0.18 -4.16 -3.53
C HIS A 90 -1.07 -4.54 -2.35
N GLY A 91 -2.32 -4.11 -2.36
CA GLY A 91 -3.37 -4.58 -1.47
C GLY A 91 -4.00 -5.90 -1.91
N GLY A 92 -5.20 -6.16 -1.42
CA GLY A 92 -5.94 -7.41 -1.64
C GLY A 92 -5.99 -8.34 -0.42
N ALA A 93 -5.98 -7.77 0.79
CA ALA A 93 -6.18 -8.48 2.05
C ALA A 93 -5.23 -9.68 2.29
N PHE A 94 -4.01 -9.62 1.74
CA PHE A 94 -3.05 -10.73 1.71
C PHE A 94 -3.56 -12.00 1.02
N LEU A 95 -4.65 -11.94 0.27
CA LEU A 95 -5.27 -13.08 -0.39
C LEU A 95 -5.25 -12.98 -1.91
N THR A 96 -5.35 -11.75 -2.39
CA THR A 96 -5.44 -11.47 -3.81
C THR A 96 -4.58 -10.28 -4.19
N GLY A 97 -4.58 -9.94 -5.47
CA GLY A 97 -3.80 -8.84 -6.01
C GLY A 97 -2.44 -9.31 -6.49
N GLY A 98 -1.63 -8.37 -6.96
CA GLY A 98 -0.34 -8.67 -7.53
C GLY A 98 0.15 -7.52 -8.38
N PRO A 99 1.38 -7.60 -8.92
CA PRO A 99 1.93 -6.53 -9.73
C PRO A 99 1.02 -6.13 -10.90
N ALA A 100 0.36 -7.11 -11.55
CA ALA A 100 -0.52 -6.84 -12.68
C ALA A 100 -1.76 -6.01 -12.32
N THR A 101 -2.40 -6.29 -11.19
CA THR A 101 -3.62 -5.58 -10.76
C THR A 101 -3.31 -4.15 -10.30
N HIS A 102 -2.10 -3.92 -9.77
CA HIS A 102 -1.66 -2.62 -9.26
C HIS A 102 -0.68 -1.90 -10.21
N ARG A 103 -0.46 -2.43 -11.41
CA ARG A 103 0.49 -1.86 -12.39
C ARG A 103 0.15 -0.41 -12.75
N ARG A 104 -1.14 -0.07 -12.81
CA ARG A 104 -1.59 1.28 -13.20
C ARG A 104 -1.16 2.34 -12.20
N VAL A 105 -1.32 2.09 -10.89
CA VAL A 105 -0.89 3.04 -9.85
C VAL A 105 0.63 3.10 -9.75
N ALA A 106 1.33 1.96 -9.83
CA ALA A 106 2.79 1.94 -9.87
C ALA A 106 3.35 2.70 -11.08
N ALA A 107 2.76 2.53 -12.27
CA ALA A 107 3.17 3.25 -13.48
C ALA A 107 2.86 4.74 -13.39
N ALA A 108 1.73 5.13 -12.78
CA ALA A 108 1.39 6.52 -12.57
C ALA A 108 2.41 7.21 -11.65
N LEU A 109 2.80 6.57 -10.54
CA LEU A 109 3.86 7.06 -9.66
C LEU A 109 5.20 7.16 -10.39
N ALA A 110 5.60 6.12 -11.13
CA ALA A 110 6.85 6.12 -11.91
C ALA A 110 6.92 7.32 -12.87
N ARG A 111 5.83 7.60 -13.59
CA ARG A 111 5.73 8.70 -14.56
C ARG A 111 5.71 10.08 -13.91
N LEU A 112 4.91 10.25 -12.86
CA LEU A 112 4.76 11.56 -12.22
C LEU A 112 6.04 12.02 -11.54
N LEU A 113 6.79 11.08 -10.94
CA LEU A 113 8.00 11.36 -10.19
C LEU A 113 9.28 11.21 -11.01
N GLY A 114 9.20 10.56 -12.17
CA GLY A 114 10.38 10.18 -12.94
C GLY A 114 11.29 9.24 -12.16
N VAL A 115 10.74 8.25 -11.44
CA VAL A 115 11.51 7.31 -10.59
C VAL A 115 11.25 5.86 -10.99
N THR A 116 12.20 4.97 -10.69
CA THR A 116 11.96 3.52 -10.80
C THR A 116 10.98 3.05 -9.71
N VAL A 117 9.98 2.25 -10.06
CA VAL A 117 9.07 1.62 -9.09
C VAL A 117 9.23 0.10 -9.15
N TYR A 118 9.54 -0.51 -8.01
CA TYR A 118 9.56 -1.95 -7.82
C TYR A 118 8.21 -2.38 -7.25
N ASN A 119 7.36 -2.95 -8.10
CA ASN A 119 6.06 -3.48 -7.72
C ASN A 119 6.23 -4.94 -7.28
N VAL A 120 6.08 -5.19 -5.98
CA VAL A 120 6.55 -6.42 -5.33
C VAL A 120 5.47 -7.49 -5.31
N ASP A 121 5.80 -8.70 -5.79
CA ASP A 121 4.94 -9.87 -5.80
C ASP A 121 5.19 -10.73 -4.55
N TYR A 122 4.81 -10.21 -3.39
CA TYR A 122 5.06 -10.88 -2.11
C TYR A 122 4.11 -12.08 -1.94
N ARG A 123 4.56 -13.15 -1.28
CA ARG A 123 3.72 -14.35 -1.09
C ARG A 123 2.53 -14.07 -0.18
N GLN A 124 1.41 -14.74 -0.45
CA GLN A 124 0.10 -14.44 0.14
C GLN A 124 -0.53 -15.64 0.86
N LEU A 125 -1.55 -15.36 1.66
CA LEU A 125 -2.46 -16.33 2.26
C LEU A 125 -3.23 -17.09 1.14
N PRO A 126 -3.68 -18.33 1.40
CA PRO A 126 -3.39 -19.15 2.58
C PRO A 126 -2.05 -19.89 2.48
N GLY A 127 -1.32 -19.72 1.37
CA GLY A 127 -0.13 -20.50 1.04
C GLY A 127 1.04 -20.24 1.99
N VAL A 128 1.15 -19.01 2.47
CA VAL A 128 2.02 -18.60 3.59
C VAL A 128 1.24 -17.67 4.53
N GLY A 129 1.83 -17.33 5.67
CA GLY A 129 1.29 -16.35 6.61
C GLY A 129 1.82 -14.93 6.37
N VAL A 130 1.25 -13.96 7.10
CA VAL A 130 1.58 -12.52 6.98
C VAL A 130 3.05 -12.25 7.30
N GLY A 131 3.65 -12.99 8.24
CA GLY A 131 5.09 -12.89 8.53
C GLY A 131 5.96 -13.15 7.30
N THR A 132 5.55 -14.10 6.45
CA THR A 132 6.26 -14.41 5.21
C THR A 132 6.02 -13.34 4.13
N SER A 133 4.81 -12.79 4.04
CA SER A 133 4.51 -11.65 3.15
C SER A 133 5.39 -10.44 3.48
N VAL A 134 5.53 -10.13 4.76
CA VAL A 134 6.39 -9.03 5.25
C VAL A 134 7.86 -9.29 4.99
N ASP A 135 8.34 -10.53 5.21
CA ASP A 135 9.73 -10.92 4.93
C ASP A 135 10.09 -10.73 3.45
N ASP A 136 9.21 -11.17 2.53
CA ASP A 136 9.41 -10.97 1.10
C ASP A 136 9.54 -9.48 0.75
N GLY A 137 8.64 -8.65 1.28
CA GLY A 137 8.68 -7.22 1.05
C GLY A 137 9.95 -6.55 1.58
N TYR A 138 10.35 -6.91 2.81
CA TYR A 138 11.55 -6.39 3.44
C TYR A 138 12.84 -6.82 2.73
N ARG A 139 12.92 -8.08 2.28
CA ARG A 139 14.06 -8.58 1.48
C ARG A 139 14.23 -7.83 0.16
N VAL A 140 13.13 -7.54 -0.53
CA VAL A 140 13.17 -6.72 -1.75
C VAL A 140 13.62 -5.30 -1.41
N TYR A 141 13.06 -4.68 -0.37
CA TYR A 141 13.48 -3.36 0.08
C TYR A 141 14.99 -3.29 0.36
N ARG A 142 15.54 -4.25 1.12
CA ARG A 142 16.98 -4.33 1.41
C ARG A 142 17.79 -4.50 0.13
N ALA A 143 17.37 -5.38 -0.79
CA ALA A 143 18.05 -5.58 -2.07
C ALA A 143 18.08 -4.28 -2.92
N VAL A 144 17.01 -3.49 -2.92
CA VAL A 144 16.95 -2.20 -3.63
C VAL A 144 17.79 -1.16 -2.91
N ALA A 145 17.61 -0.99 -1.60
CA ALA A 145 18.31 0.00 -0.79
C ALA A 145 19.83 -0.23 -0.77
N ASP A 146 20.29 -1.47 -0.68
CA ASP A 146 21.71 -1.80 -0.55
C ASP A 146 22.40 -2.04 -1.90
N SER A 147 21.69 -1.88 -3.03
CA SER A 147 22.22 -2.09 -4.39
C SER A 147 23.35 -1.12 -4.79
N GLY A 148 23.58 -0.05 -4.03
CA GLY A 148 24.47 1.06 -4.39
C GLY A 148 23.93 1.98 -5.49
N ARG A 149 22.87 1.58 -6.20
CA ARG A 149 22.25 2.38 -7.29
C ARG A 149 21.39 3.53 -6.76
N TYR A 150 20.63 3.26 -5.70
CA TYR A 150 19.65 4.21 -5.19
C TYR A 150 20.18 4.86 -3.91
N ARG A 151 20.13 6.18 -3.83
CA ARG A 151 20.42 6.96 -2.61
C ARG A 151 19.14 7.18 -1.79
N ARG A 152 18.00 7.24 -2.46
CA ARG A 152 16.66 7.45 -1.89
C ARG A 152 15.75 6.30 -2.25
N VAL A 153 15.13 5.68 -1.26
CA VAL A 153 14.13 4.63 -1.48
C VAL A 153 12.93 4.91 -0.59
N ALA A 154 11.77 5.18 -1.20
CA ALA A 154 10.50 5.25 -0.50
C ALA A 154 9.80 3.89 -0.51
N VAL A 155 8.91 3.67 0.45
CA VAL A 155 8.06 2.49 0.53
C VAL A 155 6.61 2.92 0.61
N GLY A 156 5.72 2.17 -0.04
CA GLY A 156 4.30 2.43 0.10
C GLY A 156 3.43 1.40 -0.57
N GLY A 157 2.14 1.51 -0.34
CA GLY A 157 1.19 0.50 -0.78
C GLY A 157 -0.22 0.85 -0.40
N ASP A 158 -1.15 0.01 -0.81
CA ASP A 158 -2.57 0.15 -0.48
C ASP A 158 -3.06 -1.00 0.41
N SER A 159 -4.00 -0.73 1.31
CA SER A 159 -4.62 -1.77 2.14
C SER A 159 -3.59 -2.67 2.84
N ALA A 160 -3.62 -3.99 2.61
CA ALA A 160 -2.61 -4.94 3.08
C ALA A 160 -1.16 -4.59 2.65
N GLY A 161 -0.96 -4.00 1.47
CA GLY A 161 0.34 -3.49 1.05
C GLY A 161 0.79 -2.27 1.86
N GLY A 162 -0.15 -1.46 2.35
CA GLY A 162 0.11 -0.40 3.33
C GLY A 162 0.66 -0.96 4.64
N TYR A 163 0.13 -2.10 5.12
CA TYR A 163 0.69 -2.84 6.25
C TYR A 163 2.12 -3.30 5.97
N VAL A 164 2.34 -4.01 4.86
CA VAL A 164 3.69 -4.50 4.47
C VAL A 164 4.68 -3.34 4.44
N SER A 165 4.28 -2.20 3.88
CA SER A 165 5.11 -0.98 3.84
C SER A 165 5.48 -0.46 5.23
N ALA A 166 4.52 -0.38 6.16
CA ALA A 166 4.77 0.04 7.53
C ALA A 166 5.67 -0.95 8.29
N LYS A 167 5.50 -2.25 8.04
CA LYS A 167 6.37 -3.28 8.60
C LYS A 167 7.80 -3.21 8.03
N VAL A 168 7.97 -2.88 6.75
CA VAL A 168 9.30 -2.63 6.17
C VAL A 168 10.01 -1.46 6.87
N VAL A 169 9.27 -0.39 7.19
CA VAL A 169 9.79 0.73 8.00
C VAL A 169 10.27 0.25 9.37
N GLU A 170 9.45 -0.52 10.08
CA GLU A 170 9.79 -1.06 11.40
C GLU A 170 10.99 -2.01 11.36
N LEU A 171 11.00 -2.98 10.44
CA LEU A 171 12.10 -3.93 10.32
C LEU A 171 13.40 -3.24 9.94
N ALA A 172 13.35 -2.23 9.06
CA ALA A 172 14.53 -1.44 8.75
C ALA A 172 15.09 -0.71 9.98
N HIS A 173 14.21 -0.23 10.87
CA HIS A 173 14.63 0.38 12.14
C HIS A 173 15.21 -0.65 13.12
N LEU A 174 14.51 -1.77 13.34
CA LEU A 174 14.93 -2.82 14.27
C LEU A 174 16.27 -3.45 13.89
N ASP A 175 16.51 -3.64 12.60
CA ASP A 175 17.75 -4.26 12.10
C ASP A 175 18.88 -3.24 11.90
N ALA A 176 18.68 -1.97 12.30
CA ALA A 176 19.60 -0.86 12.02
C ALA A 176 20.02 -0.78 10.53
N ALA A 177 19.10 -1.14 9.65
CA ALA A 177 19.26 -1.12 8.21
C ALA A 177 19.11 0.30 7.66
N ARG A 178 19.43 0.48 6.38
CA ARG A 178 19.16 1.75 5.69
C ARG A 178 17.66 2.03 5.75
N ARG A 179 17.27 3.21 6.24
CA ARG A 179 15.86 3.59 6.43
C ARG A 179 15.23 4.12 5.14
N PRO A 180 13.92 3.89 4.91
CA PRO A 180 13.20 4.53 3.81
C PRO A 180 13.18 6.04 4.00
N VAL A 181 13.17 6.80 2.91
CA VAL A 181 13.11 8.28 2.97
C VAL A 181 11.69 8.81 3.09
N ALA A 182 10.70 7.98 2.75
CA ALA A 182 9.28 8.27 2.91
C ALA A 182 8.47 6.97 3.03
N TYR A 183 7.34 7.07 3.71
CA TYR A 183 6.29 6.06 3.78
C TYR A 183 4.99 6.65 3.23
N PHE A 184 4.25 5.91 2.41
CA PHE A 184 2.90 6.31 2.03
C PHE A 184 1.92 5.13 2.00
N GLY A 185 0.70 5.36 2.47
CA GLY A 185 -0.37 4.36 2.53
C GLY A 185 -1.66 4.85 1.90
N PHE A 186 -2.21 4.08 0.96
CA PHE A 186 -3.57 4.28 0.43
C PHE A 186 -4.54 3.33 1.13
N SER A 187 -5.40 3.88 1.98
CA SER A 187 -6.32 3.13 2.83
C SER A 187 -5.63 1.97 3.57
N PRO A 188 -4.54 2.21 4.31
CA PRO A 188 -3.68 1.13 4.81
C PRO A 188 -4.39 0.30 5.90
N LEU A 189 -4.29 -1.03 5.79
CA LEU A 189 -4.75 -2.00 6.80
C LEU A 189 -3.70 -2.12 7.91
N LEU A 190 -3.58 -1.15 8.80
CA LEU A 190 -2.49 -1.13 9.78
C LEU A 190 -2.71 -2.11 10.94
N ILE A 191 -3.94 -2.57 11.14
CA ILE A 191 -4.31 -3.51 12.19
C ILE A 191 -4.97 -4.72 11.55
N PRO A 192 -4.19 -5.68 11.00
CA PRO A 192 -4.75 -6.82 10.29
C PRO A 192 -5.54 -7.75 11.23
N THR A 193 -5.21 -7.73 12.51
CA THR A 193 -5.78 -8.58 13.56
C THR A 193 -6.83 -7.85 14.39
N VAL A 194 -7.78 -7.14 13.77
CA VAL A 194 -8.83 -6.35 14.47
C VAL A 194 -9.38 -7.13 15.67
N GLU A 195 -8.96 -6.75 16.87
CA GLU A 195 -9.44 -7.33 18.12
C GLU A 195 -10.76 -6.64 18.47
N ASP A 196 -11.76 -7.43 18.83
CA ASP A 196 -13.16 -7.02 18.86
C ASP A 196 -13.45 -5.77 19.69
N GLY A 197 -14.48 -5.01 19.26
CA GLY A 197 -15.20 -4.07 20.13
C GLY A 197 -14.89 -2.58 19.98
N ASP A 198 -14.05 -2.14 19.03
CA ASP A 198 -13.98 -0.70 18.73
C ASP A 198 -15.14 -0.26 17.83
N PRO A 199 -16.10 0.53 18.35
CA PRO A 199 -17.26 1.00 17.57
C PRO A 199 -16.86 1.91 16.42
N ARG A 200 -15.63 2.44 16.38
CA ARG A 200 -15.14 3.24 15.25
C ARG A 200 -15.02 2.43 13.95
N TYR A 201 -14.91 1.10 14.03
CA TYR A 201 -14.97 0.23 12.86
C TYR A 201 -16.40 -0.06 12.39
N ASP A 202 -17.44 0.39 13.11
CA ASP A 202 -18.85 0.26 12.73
C ASP A 202 -19.24 1.32 11.68
N ILE A 203 -18.52 1.30 10.56
CA ILE A 203 -18.74 2.18 9.41
C ILE A 203 -19.29 1.32 8.26
N ASP A 204 -20.33 1.83 7.60
CA ASP A 204 -20.93 1.17 6.43
C ASP A 204 -20.08 1.35 5.16
N ASP A 205 -18.95 0.63 5.14
CA ASP A 205 -17.99 0.64 4.04
C ASP A 205 -18.63 0.20 2.72
N ALA A 206 -18.13 0.74 1.61
CA ALA A 206 -18.61 0.42 0.27
C ALA A 206 -18.50 -1.07 -0.08
N TYR A 207 -17.52 -1.80 0.45
CA TYR A 207 -17.39 -3.25 0.22
C TYR A 207 -16.60 -4.04 1.26
N LEU A 208 -15.78 -3.40 2.10
CA LEU A 208 -15.07 -4.11 3.16
C LEU A 208 -15.98 -4.42 4.34
N THR A 209 -15.66 -5.49 5.08
CA THR A 209 -16.39 -5.84 6.31
C THR A 209 -15.41 -6.38 7.35
N VAL A 210 -15.59 -5.98 8.61
CA VAL A 210 -14.75 -6.44 9.73
C VAL A 210 -14.78 -7.98 9.84
N GLY A 211 -15.95 -8.59 9.60
CA GLY A 211 -16.12 -10.05 9.67
C GLY A 211 -15.20 -10.81 8.70
N LYS A 212 -14.89 -10.25 7.53
CA LYS A 212 -13.98 -10.89 6.57
C LYS A 212 -12.54 -10.84 7.05
N LEU A 213 -12.08 -9.68 7.53
CA LEU A 213 -10.73 -9.54 8.08
C LEU A 213 -10.51 -10.49 9.28
N ARG A 214 -11.49 -10.58 10.18
CA ARG A 214 -11.47 -11.55 11.29
C ARG A 214 -11.30 -12.99 10.82
N GLY A 215 -12.02 -13.38 9.77
CA GLY A 215 -11.93 -14.71 9.19
C GLY A 215 -10.52 -15.07 8.68
N LEU A 216 -9.68 -14.09 8.38
CA LEU A 216 -8.30 -14.31 7.92
C LEU A 216 -7.31 -14.57 9.05
N ARG A 217 -7.65 -14.24 10.30
CA ARG A 217 -6.74 -14.37 11.46
C ARG A 217 -6.12 -15.76 11.56
N GLY A 218 -6.90 -16.82 11.32
CA GLY A 218 -6.44 -18.21 11.37
C GLY A 218 -5.38 -18.60 10.34
N PHE A 219 -5.05 -17.71 9.40
CA PHE A 219 -4.03 -17.93 8.37
C PHE A 219 -2.76 -17.11 8.61
N PHE A 220 -2.77 -16.13 9.52
CA PHE A 220 -1.70 -15.14 9.63
C PHE A 220 -0.36 -15.73 10.09
N ASP A 221 -0.38 -16.74 10.95
CA ASP A 221 0.82 -17.35 11.54
C ASP A 221 1.34 -18.56 10.72
N ARG A 222 0.91 -18.70 9.46
CA ARG A 222 1.34 -19.80 8.58
C ARG A 222 2.73 -19.58 7.99
N GLY A 223 3.33 -20.69 7.56
CA GLY A 223 4.59 -20.65 6.80
C GLY A 223 5.84 -20.54 7.69
N PRO A 224 7.02 -20.36 7.07
CA PRO A 224 8.29 -20.52 7.76
C PRO A 224 8.74 -19.29 8.55
N VAL A 225 8.10 -18.14 8.36
CA VAL A 225 8.50 -16.87 8.99
C VAL A 225 7.42 -16.38 9.93
N ALA A 226 7.74 -16.32 11.22
CA ALA A 226 6.89 -15.72 12.23
C ALA A 226 6.81 -14.19 12.06
N PRO A 227 5.67 -13.54 12.36
CA PRO A 227 5.60 -12.09 12.44
C PRO A 227 6.66 -11.52 13.38
N ARG A 228 7.31 -10.44 12.96
CA ARG A 228 8.34 -9.71 13.72
C ARG A 228 7.82 -8.31 14.06
N GLY A 229 8.17 -7.77 15.23
CA GLY A 229 7.73 -6.44 15.65
C GLY A 229 6.26 -6.40 16.07
N HIS A 230 5.60 -5.25 15.92
CA HIS A 230 4.19 -5.06 16.32
C HIS A 230 3.18 -5.56 15.29
N ASP A 231 2.22 -6.40 15.69
CA ASP A 231 1.10 -6.81 14.82
C ASP A 231 0.17 -5.63 14.49
N ASP A 232 -0.04 -4.73 15.45
CA ASP A 232 -0.70 -3.43 15.25
C ASP A 232 0.35 -2.43 14.77
N ALA A 233 0.40 -2.18 13.47
CA ALA A 233 1.37 -1.28 12.86
C ALA A 233 1.19 0.18 13.29
N THR A 234 0.04 0.55 13.89
CA THR A 234 -0.12 1.89 14.48
C THR A 234 0.74 2.05 15.74
N ARG A 235 1.15 0.95 16.39
CA ARG A 235 1.98 0.96 17.61
C ARG A 235 3.48 1.01 17.36
N ILE A 236 3.92 0.86 16.12
CA ILE A 236 5.33 1.00 15.73
C ILE A 236 5.88 2.32 16.29
N ASP A 237 7.14 2.29 16.74
CA ASP A 237 7.83 3.46 17.28
C ASP A 237 7.80 4.61 16.24
N PRO A 238 7.27 5.80 16.59
CA PRO A 238 7.30 6.96 15.70
C PRO A 238 8.70 7.33 15.20
N ALA A 239 9.76 7.03 15.95
CA ALA A 239 11.15 7.23 15.55
C ALA A 239 11.58 6.31 14.40
N ALA A 240 10.89 5.19 14.18
CA ALA A 240 11.11 4.29 13.04
C ALA A 240 10.60 4.89 11.72
N PHE A 241 9.56 5.73 11.76
CA PHE A 241 8.96 6.30 10.55
C PHE A 241 9.77 7.47 9.98
N PRO A 242 9.94 7.52 8.64
CA PRO A 242 10.30 8.75 7.94
C PRO A 242 9.07 9.66 7.81
N ALA A 243 9.15 10.70 6.98
CA ALA A 243 7.97 11.45 6.57
C ALA A 243 6.89 10.49 6.02
N ALA A 244 5.65 10.65 6.49
CA ALA A 244 4.54 9.75 6.20
C ALA A 244 3.37 10.44 5.50
N LEU A 245 2.79 9.79 4.49
CA LEU A 245 1.53 10.18 3.89
C LEU A 245 0.49 9.08 4.08
N LEU A 246 -0.69 9.47 4.55
CA LEU A 246 -1.83 8.59 4.68
C LEU A 246 -2.99 9.18 3.87
N VAL A 247 -3.58 8.38 2.99
CA VAL A 247 -4.78 8.76 2.24
C VAL A 247 -5.86 7.74 2.54
N ALA A 248 -7.04 8.18 2.93
CA ALA A 248 -8.18 7.32 3.25
C ALA A 248 -9.49 7.94 2.77
N CYS A 249 -10.56 7.16 2.75
CA CYS A 249 -11.92 7.67 2.58
C CYS A 249 -12.54 8.05 3.93
N THR A 250 -13.47 9.00 3.96
CA THR A 250 -14.22 9.33 5.19
C THR A 250 -15.09 8.17 5.65
N ASP A 251 -15.65 7.44 4.69
CA ASP A 251 -16.66 6.40 4.92
C ASP A 251 -16.09 4.98 4.79
N GLU A 252 -14.76 4.83 4.87
CA GLU A 252 -14.14 3.50 4.90
C GLU A 252 -13.81 3.05 6.32
N MET A 253 -13.88 1.74 6.50
CA MET A 253 -13.59 1.08 7.78
C MET A 253 -12.15 1.29 8.25
N LEU A 254 -11.19 1.32 7.32
CA LEU A 254 -9.76 1.45 7.65
C LEU A 254 -9.30 2.89 7.88
N ARG A 255 -10.19 3.88 7.79
CA ARG A 255 -9.90 5.27 8.17
C ARG A 255 -9.35 5.35 9.60
N VAL A 256 -9.93 4.56 10.50
CA VAL A 256 -9.57 4.54 11.92
C VAL A 256 -8.10 4.18 12.12
N ASP A 257 -7.57 3.25 11.33
CA ASP A 257 -6.16 2.84 11.37
C ASP A 257 -5.25 4.00 10.97
N ALA A 258 -5.60 4.71 9.89
CA ALA A 258 -4.86 5.86 9.41
C ALA A 258 -4.89 7.03 10.42
N GLU A 259 -6.05 7.33 11.00
CA GLU A 259 -6.20 8.35 12.06
C GLU A 259 -5.35 8.01 13.29
N ARG A 260 -5.32 6.73 13.72
CA ARG A 260 -4.52 6.27 14.85
C ARG A 260 -3.02 6.45 14.60
N LEU A 261 -2.52 6.00 13.45
CA LEU A 261 -1.09 6.16 13.14
C LEU A 261 -0.74 7.65 13.00
N HIS A 262 -1.56 8.44 12.29
CA HIS A 262 -1.36 9.88 12.16
C HIS A 262 -1.26 10.57 13.52
N ALA A 263 -2.20 10.31 14.44
CA ALA A 263 -2.19 10.90 15.77
C ALA A 263 -0.92 10.54 16.57
N ARG A 264 -0.43 9.31 16.45
CA ARG A 264 0.80 8.86 17.12
C ARG A 264 2.05 9.52 16.54
N LEU A 265 2.16 9.61 15.22
CA LEU A 265 3.26 10.32 14.57
C LEU A 265 3.23 11.81 14.91
N ALA A 266 2.03 12.41 14.92
CA ALA A 266 1.81 13.80 15.32
C ALA A 266 2.26 14.11 16.73
N ALA A 267 1.88 13.27 17.70
CA ALA A 267 2.29 13.43 19.09
C ALA A 267 3.82 13.35 19.27
N ALA A 268 4.52 12.60 18.42
CA ALA A 268 5.98 12.45 18.46
C ALA A 268 6.74 13.48 17.59
N GLY A 269 6.05 14.33 16.84
CA GLY A 269 6.69 15.29 15.94
C GLY A 269 7.22 14.70 14.62
N THR A 270 6.97 13.42 14.33
CA THR A 270 7.35 12.77 13.06
C THR A 270 6.44 13.24 11.91
N PRO A 271 6.95 13.94 10.87
CA PRO A 271 6.11 14.54 9.82
C PRO A 271 5.12 13.54 9.21
N CYS A 272 3.83 13.84 9.33
CA CYS A 272 2.76 13.01 8.78
C CYS A 272 1.62 13.88 8.24
N GLU A 273 1.20 13.59 7.01
CA GLU A 273 0.01 14.17 6.37
C GLU A 273 -1.08 13.10 6.29
N LEU A 274 -2.31 13.45 6.70
CA LEU A 274 -3.48 12.59 6.54
C LEU A 274 -4.51 13.28 5.65
N HIS A 275 -4.90 12.63 4.56
CA HIS A 275 -5.91 13.12 3.64
C HIS A 275 -7.13 12.21 3.65
N LEU A 276 -8.30 12.79 3.93
CA LEU A 276 -9.58 12.09 3.97
C LEU A 276 -10.45 12.53 2.80
N TYR A 277 -10.93 11.59 2.00
CA TYR A 277 -11.75 11.86 0.81
C TYR A 277 -13.19 11.39 1.03
N GLU A 278 -14.17 12.26 0.80
CA GLU A 278 -15.59 11.86 0.74
C GLU A 278 -15.87 11.01 -0.52
N GLY A 279 -15.19 11.31 -1.63
CA GLY A 279 -15.43 10.72 -2.94
C GLY A 279 -14.56 9.52 -3.28
N GLY A 280 -14.66 8.41 -2.55
CA GLY A 280 -13.91 7.19 -2.87
C GLY A 280 -14.48 5.92 -2.25
N VAL A 281 -14.03 4.78 -2.79
CA VAL A 281 -14.15 3.47 -2.14
C VAL A 281 -12.81 3.11 -1.48
N HIS A 282 -12.79 2.08 -0.65
CA HIS A 282 -11.54 1.59 -0.09
C HIS A 282 -10.46 1.38 -1.17
N ALA A 283 -9.25 1.90 -0.91
CA ALA A 283 -8.10 1.89 -1.82
C ALA A 283 -8.34 2.59 -3.19
N PHE A 284 -9.26 3.56 -3.27
CA PHE A 284 -9.57 4.26 -4.53
C PHE A 284 -8.37 4.84 -5.31
N PRO A 285 -7.21 5.24 -4.74
CA PRO A 285 -6.09 5.73 -5.54
C PRO A 285 -5.53 4.67 -6.51
N VAL A 286 -5.72 3.38 -6.20
CA VAL A 286 -5.33 2.25 -7.07
C VAL A 286 -6.07 2.29 -8.41
N LEU A 287 -7.26 2.89 -8.46
CA LEU A 287 -8.03 3.09 -9.70
C LEU A 287 -7.32 4.03 -10.70
N ALA A 288 -6.29 4.77 -10.24
CA ALA A 288 -5.30 5.46 -11.05
C ALA A 288 -5.89 6.21 -12.26
N GLY A 289 -6.85 7.10 -11.99
CA GLY A 289 -7.48 7.95 -13.00
C GLY A 289 -8.83 7.48 -13.54
N ALA A 290 -9.37 6.35 -13.06
CA ALA A 290 -10.76 5.99 -13.38
C ALA A 290 -11.76 7.01 -12.82
N THR A 291 -11.43 7.63 -11.68
CA THR A 291 -12.17 8.76 -11.09
C THR A 291 -11.27 9.99 -10.91
N PRO A 292 -11.82 11.22 -10.95
CA PRO A 292 -11.08 12.44 -10.65
C PRO A 292 -10.35 12.39 -9.30
N GLU A 293 -10.99 11.85 -8.28
CA GLU A 293 -10.45 11.72 -6.92
C GLU A 293 -9.26 10.77 -6.91
N SER A 294 -9.37 9.59 -7.56
CA SER A 294 -8.23 8.66 -7.66
C SER A 294 -7.02 9.30 -8.36
N ALA A 295 -7.26 10.08 -9.42
CA ALA A 295 -6.20 10.81 -10.11
C ALA A 295 -5.57 11.88 -9.21
N HIS A 296 -6.40 12.58 -8.43
CA HIS A 296 -5.96 13.61 -7.51
C HIS A 296 -5.10 13.02 -6.38
N ALA A 297 -5.56 11.94 -5.74
CA ALA A 297 -4.83 11.28 -4.66
C ALA A 297 -3.45 10.76 -5.12
N VAL A 298 -3.35 10.19 -6.33
CA VAL A 298 -2.05 9.75 -6.87
C VAL A 298 -1.13 10.94 -7.15
N ARG A 299 -1.66 12.05 -7.69
CA ARG A 299 -0.86 13.29 -7.87
C ARG A 299 -0.42 13.85 -6.52
N LEU A 300 -1.28 13.84 -5.52
CA LEU A 300 -0.97 14.29 -4.18
C LEU A 300 0.18 13.48 -3.57
N ALA A 301 0.13 12.15 -3.69
CA ALA A 301 1.21 11.28 -3.26
C ALA A 301 2.52 11.55 -4.00
N ALA A 302 2.47 11.84 -5.31
CA ALA A 302 3.64 12.25 -6.06
C ALA A 302 4.25 13.57 -5.53
N HIS A 303 3.44 14.59 -5.26
CA HIS A 303 3.95 15.86 -4.72
C HIS A 303 4.61 15.66 -3.34
N PHE A 304 3.96 14.88 -2.45
CA PHE A 304 4.53 14.54 -1.15
C PHE A 304 5.88 13.82 -1.27
N LEU A 305 5.94 12.81 -2.15
CA LEU A 305 7.16 12.03 -2.37
C LEU A 305 8.29 12.87 -2.97
N GLU A 306 7.99 13.77 -3.91
CA GLU A 306 8.97 14.68 -4.47
C GLU A 306 9.59 15.57 -3.39
N ALA A 307 8.77 16.18 -2.53
CA ALA A 307 9.26 16.97 -1.41
C ALA A 307 10.14 16.15 -0.45
N ALA A 308 9.75 14.91 -0.14
CA ALA A 308 10.55 14.04 0.71
C ALA A 308 11.90 13.66 0.07
N PHE A 309 11.94 13.44 -1.24
CA PHE A 309 13.19 13.16 -1.97
C PHE A 309 14.14 14.35 -2.00
N ASP A 310 13.61 15.58 -2.08
CA ASP A 310 14.43 16.78 -2.11
C ASP A 310 14.93 17.20 -0.73
N ALA A 311 14.11 17.04 0.32
CA ALA A 311 14.55 17.25 1.70
C ALA A 311 15.71 16.32 2.10
N ASP A 312 15.68 15.03 1.72
CA ASP A 312 16.80 14.10 1.95
C ASP A 312 18.06 14.48 1.14
N ARG A 313 17.89 15.12 -0.03
CA ARG A 313 19.02 15.61 -0.83
C ARG A 313 19.74 16.75 -0.14
N GLU A 314 18.99 17.72 0.39
CA GLU A 314 19.54 18.86 1.11
C GLU A 314 20.22 18.41 2.41
N HIS A 315 19.60 17.52 3.18
CA HIS A 315 20.18 17.00 4.42
C HIS A 315 21.51 16.26 4.20
N ARG A 316 21.70 15.59 3.06
CA ARG A 316 22.96 14.89 2.72
C ARG A 316 24.04 15.80 2.13
N ALA A 317 23.67 17.00 1.69
CA ALA A 317 24.60 17.98 1.12
C ALA A 317 25.19 18.92 2.19
N ALA A 318 24.49 19.07 3.33
CA ALA A 318 24.95 19.76 4.53
C ALA A 318 25.89 18.87 5.37
#